data_AF-A0A4Q2YGI7-F1
#
_entry.id   AF-A0A4Q2YGI7-F1
#
_cell.length_a   1.000
_cell.length_b   1.000
_cell.length_c   1.000
_cell.angle_alpha   90.00
_cell.angle_beta   90.00
_cell.angle_gamma   90.00
#
_symmetry.space_group_name_H-M   'P 1'
#
loop_
_entity.id
_entity.type
_entity.pdbx_description
1 polymer ?
#
loop_
_entity_poly.entity_id
_entity_poly.type
_entity_poly.pdbx_seq_one_letter_code
_entity_poly.pdbx_strand_id
1 'polypeptide(L)' 'STASAVFIIRGDGKELFRSAPLRAGVRESLSVDVSDVKDLELLTEGGGGDSNGSWAIWADPKIRR' A
#
# COMPACT_ATOMS: atom_id res chain seq x y z
N SER A 1 -16.57 12.58 -2.58
CA SER A 1 -16.16 11.30 -1.97
C SER A 1 -15.06 11.56 -0.96
N THR A 2 -15.19 11.05 0.26
CA THR A 2 -14.13 10.99 1.27
C THR A 2 -13.31 9.71 1.17
N ALA A 3 -13.66 8.81 0.23
CA ALA A 3 -12.97 7.54 0.04
C ALA A 3 -11.49 7.78 -0.28
N SER A 4 -10.65 7.12 0.51
CA SER A 4 -9.21 7.17 0.39
C SER A 4 -8.63 5.85 0.89
N ALA A 5 -7.45 5.49 0.37
CA ALA A 5 -6.77 4.28 0.73
C ALA A 5 -5.34 4.57 1.20
N VAL A 6 -4.89 3.83 2.19
CA VAL A 6 -3.51 3.80 2.66
C VAL A 6 -2.90 2.48 2.22
N PHE A 7 -1.77 2.57 1.52
CA PHE A 7 -1.02 1.42 1.01
C PHE A 7 0.13 1.12 1.96
N ILE A 8 0.22 -0.12 2.41
CA ILE A 8 1.19 -0.57 3.40
C ILE A 8 1.96 -1.76 2.85
N ILE A 9 3.28 -1.76 3.06
CA ILE A 9 4.14 -2.90 2.75
C ILE A 9 4.72 -3.40 4.06
N ARG A 10 4.59 -4.71 4.30
CA ARG A 10 5.27 -5.40 5.40
C ARG A 10 6.24 -6.44 4.89
N GLY A 11 7.38 -6.54 5.55
CA GLY A 11 8.35 -7.62 5.39
C GLY A 11 8.50 -8.36 6.70
N ASP A 12 8.31 -9.68 6.68
CA ASP A 12 8.41 -10.56 7.85
C ASP A 12 7.59 -10.04 9.06
N GLY A 13 6.37 -9.55 8.77
CA GLY A 13 5.44 -9.00 9.75
C GLY A 13 5.74 -7.56 10.23
N LYS A 14 6.80 -6.91 9.72
CA LYS A 14 7.17 -5.53 10.08
C LYS A 14 6.81 -4.55 8.97
N GLU A 15 6.24 -3.40 9.33
CA GLU A 15 5.97 -2.32 8.38
C GLU A 15 7.27 -1.73 7.82
N LEU A 16 7.42 -1.79 6.50
CA LEU A 16 8.55 -1.21 5.75
C LEU A 16 8.16 0.12 5.11
N PHE A 17 6.88 0.27 4.77
CA PHE A 17 6.35 1.48 4.15
C PHE A 17 4.86 1.65 4.46
N ARG A 18 4.46 2.91 4.58
CA ARG A 18 3.06 3.35 4.66
C ARG A 18 2.91 4.64 3.87
N SER A 19 1.96 4.68 2.95
CA SER A 19 1.65 5.90 2.21
C SER A 19 0.87 6.91 3.07
N ALA A 20 0.83 8.16 2.63
CA ALA A 20 -0.28 9.04 3.02
C ALA A 20 -1.61 8.48 2.47
N PRO A 21 -2.79 8.92 2.96
CA PRO A 21 -4.06 8.55 2.35
C PRO A 21 -4.17 9.08 0.91
N LEU A 22 -4.28 8.16 -0.06
CA LEU A 22 -4.49 8.50 -1.47
C LEU A 22 -5.98 8.59 -1.75
N ARG A 23 -6.39 9.68 -2.42
CA ARG A 23 -7.77 9.87 -2.89
C ARG A 23 -7.99 9.19 -4.24
N ALA A 24 -9.25 8.91 -4.56
CA ALA A 24 -9.64 8.35 -5.85
C ALA A 24 -9.07 9.16 -7.03
N GLY A 25 -8.54 8.46 -8.04
CA GLY A 25 -7.94 9.05 -9.23
C GLY A 25 -6.45 9.43 -9.08
N VAL A 26 -5.91 9.40 -7.87
CA VAL A 26 -4.47 9.62 -7.64
C VAL A 26 -3.73 8.29 -7.84
N ARG A 27 -2.60 8.40 -8.54
CA ARG A 27 -1.63 7.32 -8.73
C ARG A 27 -0.31 7.76 -8.13
N GLU A 28 0.33 6.86 -7.39
CA GLU A 28 1.70 7.01 -6.95
C GLU A 28 2.54 5.80 -7.35
N SER A 29 3.84 6.01 -7.49
CA SER A 29 4.82 4.95 -7.71
C SER A 29 5.75 4.92 -6.51
N LEU A 30 6.09 3.71 -6.06
CA LEU A 30 6.95 3.51 -4.89
C LEU A 30 8.04 2.49 -5.22
N SER A 31 9.15 2.61 -4.48
CA SER A 31 10.22 1.63 -4.44
C SER A 31 10.66 1.50 -2.99
N VAL A 32 10.63 0.26 -2.49
CA VAL A 32 11.00 -0.08 -1.11
C VAL A 32 12.05 -1.16 -1.20
N ASP A 33 13.13 -1.00 -0.43
CA ASP A 33 14.12 -2.05 -0.29
C ASP A 33 13.52 -3.21 0.50
N VAL A 34 13.54 -4.39 -0.09
CA VAL A 34 13.01 -5.64 0.47
C VAL A 34 14.12 -6.70 0.55
N SER A 35 15.38 -6.27 0.55
CA SER A 35 16.52 -7.15 0.74
C SER A 35 16.36 -7.95 2.04
N ASP A 36 16.69 -9.24 1.96
CA ASP A 36 16.60 -10.22 3.06
C ASP A 36 15.20 -10.48 3.65
N VAL A 37 14.15 -9.86 3.11
CA VAL A 37 12.75 -10.16 3.46
C VAL A 37 12.35 -11.50 2.85
N LYS A 38 11.72 -12.36 3.66
CA LYS A 38 11.26 -13.69 3.20
C LYS A 38 9.79 -13.66 2.82
N ASP A 39 8.98 -13.01 3.63
CA ASP A 39 7.55 -12.86 3.42
C ASP A 39 7.18 -11.39 3.23
N LEU A 40 6.63 -11.06 2.07
CA LEU A 40 6.20 -9.71 1.71
C LEU A 40 4.67 -9.63 1.68
N GLU A 41 4.09 -8.71 2.44
CA GLU A 41 2.65 -8.46 2.47
C GLU A 41 2.34 -7.08 1.89
N LEU A 42 1.35 -7.02 1.01
CA LEU A 42 0.82 -5.80 0.41
C LEU A 42 -0.58 -5.57 0.98
N LEU A 43 -0.72 -4.61 1.88
CA LEU A 43 -1.94 -4.35 2.62
C LEU A 43 -2.57 -3.03 2.17
N THR A 44 -3.89 -2.92 2.31
CA THR A 44 -4.65 -1.70 2.02
C THR A 44 -5.63 -1.43 3.16
N GLU A 45 -5.59 -0.21 3.70
CA GLU A 45 -6.51 0.28 4.73
C GLU A 45 -7.33 1.46 4.19
N GLY A 46 -8.53 1.68 4.73
CA GLY A 46 -9.30 2.88 4.44
C GLY A 46 -8.74 4.10 5.19
N GLY A 47 -8.50 5.21 4.48
CA GLY A 47 -7.80 6.38 5.03
C GLY A 47 -8.57 7.18 6.10
N GLY A 48 -9.87 6.91 6.28
CA GLY A 48 -10.73 7.56 7.29
C GLY A 48 -11.09 6.68 8.49
N GLY A 49 -10.48 5.49 8.61
CA GLY A 49 -10.88 4.48 9.61
C GLY A 49 -12.06 3.60 9.17
N ASP A 50 -12.66 3.87 8.01
CA ASP A 50 -13.60 2.98 7.32
C ASP A 50 -13.15 2.66 5.89
N SER A 51 -13.51 1.48 5.40
CA SER A 51 -13.17 1.00 4.05
C SER A 51 -14.26 1.30 3.01
N ASN A 52 -15.34 2.00 3.41
CA ASN A 52 -16.53 2.16 2.58
C ASN A 52 -16.22 2.99 1.32
N GLY A 53 -16.35 2.37 0.15
CA GLY A 53 -16.07 3.02 -1.14
C GLY A 53 -14.58 3.26 -1.43
N SER A 54 -13.65 2.81 -0.58
CA SER A 54 -12.19 2.99 -0.72
C SER A 54 -11.57 1.89 -1.57
N TRP A 55 -12.03 1.77 -2.81
CA TRP A 55 -11.46 0.81 -3.77
C TRP A 55 -10.04 1.24 -4.13
N ALA A 56 -9.09 0.32 -4.00
CA ALA A 56 -7.69 0.57 -4.27
C ALA A 56 -7.07 -0.59 -5.05
N ILE A 57 -6.05 -0.28 -5.85
CA ILE A 57 -5.42 -1.24 -6.76
C ILE A 57 -3.90 -1.15 -6.62
N TRP A 58 -3.26 -2.28 -6.39
CA TRP A 58 -1.83 -2.46 -6.63
C TRP A 58 -1.63 -2.76 -8.12
N ALA A 59 -1.32 -1.74 -8.92
CA ALA A 59 -1.44 -1.83 -10.38
C ALA A 59 -0.44 -2.79 -11.04
N ASP A 60 0.83 -2.72 -10.67
CA ASP A 60 1.91 -3.52 -11.29
C ASP A 60 3.02 -3.81 -10.25
N PRO A 61 2.72 -4.56 -9.17
CA PRO A 61 3.71 -4.89 -8.16
C PRO A 61 4.78 -5.80 -8.77
N LYS A 62 6.04 -5.39 -8.67
CA LYS A 62 7.20 -6.10 -9.21
C LYS A 62 8.31 -6.19 -8.18
N ILE A 63 8.87 -7.38 -8.02
CA ILE A 63 10.14 -7.59 -7.33
C ILE A 63 11.26 -7.58 -8.38
N ARG A 64 12.35 -6.90 -8.06
CA ARG A 64 13.55 -6.83 -8.91
C ARG A 64 14.76 -7.23 -8.06
N ARG A 65 15.71 -7.90 -8.69
CA ARG A 65 16.98 -8.33 -8.09
C ARG A 65 18.12 -7.50 -8.64
#